data_AF-A0A2V3IWL3-F1
#
_entry.id   AF-A0A2V3IWL3-F1
#
_cell.length_a   1.000
_cell.length_b   1.000
_cell.length_c   1.000
_cell.angle_alpha   90.00
_cell.angle_beta   90.00
_cell.angle_gamma   90.00
#
_symmetry.space_group_name_H-M   'P 1'
#
loop_
_entity.id
_entity.type
_entity.pdbx_description
1 polymer ?
#
loop_
_entity_poly.entity_id
_entity_poly.type
_entity_poly.pdbx_seq_one_letter_code
_entity_poly.pdbx_strand_id
1 'polypeptide(L)' 'MEAINGDESKPMKEIYPVVAGSKAPVCRCWQSKKFPLCDGSHNAYNKETGSHVGPLVISAQPKE' A
#
# COMPACT_ATOMS: atom_id res chain seq x y z
N MET A 1 -14.80 12.78 14.42
CA MET A 1 -13.71 13.25 13.54
C MET A 1 -12.60 13.68 14.47
N GLU A 2 -11.80 12.74 14.97
CA GLU A 2 -10.75 13.08 15.93
C GLU A 2 -9.53 13.60 15.17
N ALA A 3 -9.04 14.76 15.59
CA ALA A 3 -7.88 15.41 15.01
C ALA A 3 -6.65 14.52 15.20
N ILE A 4 -5.84 14.42 14.15
CA ILE A 4 -4.54 13.77 14.20
C ILE A 4 -3.62 14.56 15.15
N ASN A 5 -3.23 13.96 16.28
CA ASN A 5 -2.34 14.58 17.29
C ASN A 5 -0.86 14.63 16.85
N GLY A 6 -0.60 14.82 15.55
CA GLY A 6 0.74 14.79 14.96
C GLY A 6 1.28 16.17 14.63
N ASP A 7 2.58 16.37 14.83
CA ASP A 7 3.32 17.50 14.25
C ASP A 7 3.21 17.44 12.72
N GLU A 8 2.35 18.30 12.14
CA GLU A 8 2.06 18.35 10.70
C GLU A 8 3.30 18.61 9.83
N SER A 9 4.42 19.07 10.43
CA SER A 9 5.68 19.26 9.72
C SER A 9 6.42 17.95 9.43
N LYS A 10 6.07 16.84 10.10
CA LYS A 10 6.70 15.53 9.90
C LYS A 10 5.82 14.65 9.01
N PRO A 11 6.39 14.01 7.97
CA PRO A 11 5.63 13.06 7.15
C PRO A 11 5.15 11.88 8.01
N MET A 12 3.90 11.46 7.79
CA MET A 12 3.32 10.29 8.46
C MET A 12 4.15 9.05 8.16
N LYS A 13 4.66 8.39 9.20
CA LYS A 13 5.42 7.15 9.11
C LYS A 13 4.57 5.99 9.60
N GLU A 14 4.16 5.12 8.69
CA GLU A 14 3.57 3.84 9.02
C GLU A 14 4.62 2.72 8.87
N ILE A 15 4.72 1.83 9.86
CA ILE A 15 5.63 0.68 9.82
C ILE A 15 4.79 -0.57 9.62
N TYR A 16 4.95 -1.23 8.48
CA TYR A 16 4.31 -2.50 8.18
C TYR A 16 5.29 -3.67 8.38
N PRO A 17 5.15 -4.50 9.42
CA PRO A 17 6.06 -5.62 9.65
C PRO A 17 5.85 -6.68 8.57
N VAL A 18 6.92 -7.08 7.90
CA VAL A 18 6.90 -8.17 6.90
C VAL A 18 7.72 -9.33 7.43
N VAL A 19 7.10 -10.51 7.51
CA VAL A 19 7.77 -11.74 7.91
C VAL A 19 8.64 -12.25 6.75
N ALA A 20 9.84 -12.75 7.05
CA ALA A 20 10.70 -13.39 6.05
C ALA A 20 9.95 -14.50 5.29
N GLY A 21 10.14 -14.56 3.97
CA GLY A 21 9.41 -15.47 3.08
C GLY A 21 8.01 -15.00 2.69
N SER A 22 7.53 -13.87 3.24
CA SER A 22 6.21 -13.31 2.89
C SER A 22 6.30 -12.26 1.78
N LYS A 23 5.15 -12.01 1.14
CA LYS A 23 4.97 -10.97 0.12
C LYS A 23 4.01 -9.90 0.63
N ALA A 24 4.35 -8.63 0.41
CA ALA A 24 3.51 -7.48 0.72
C ALA A 24 3.19 -6.74 -0.59
N PRO A 25 1.96 -6.86 -1.13
CA PRO A 25 1.56 -6.10 -2.29
C PRO A 25 1.22 -4.67 -1.88
N VAL A 26 1.98 -3.70 -2.40
CA VAL A 26 1.85 -2.27 -2.15
C VAL A 26 1.00 -1.63 -3.24
N CYS A 27 0.04 -0.81 -2.83
CA CYS A 27 -0.85 -0.08 -3.71
C CYS A 27 -0.07 0.97 -4.53
N ARG A 28 -0.37 1.05 -5.83
CA ARG A 28 0.10 2.12 -6.72
C ARG A 28 -1.01 2.86 -7.45
N CYS A 29 -2.27 2.46 -7.22
CA CYS A 29 -3.45 3.07 -7.85
C CYS A 29 -4.12 4.13 -6.98
N TRP A 30 -3.71 4.28 -5.71
CA TRP A 30 -4.29 5.19 -4.71
C TRP A 30 -5.77 4.94 -4.35
N GLN A 31 -6.40 3.89 -4.87
CA GLN A 31 -7.82 3.56 -4.59
C GLN A 31 -8.04 2.56 -3.46
N SER A 32 -6.97 2.00 -2.87
CA SER A 32 -7.09 0.96 -1.83
C SER A 32 -7.72 1.51 -0.56
N LYS A 33 -8.68 0.76 0.01
CA LYS A 33 -9.23 1.03 1.35
C LYS A 33 -8.31 0.58 2.48
N LYS A 34 -7.29 -0.21 2.15
CA LYS A 34 -6.23 -0.66 3.06
C LYS A 34 -4.88 -0.04 2.72
N PHE A 35 -4.90 1.18 2.17
CA PHE A 35 -3.68 1.91 1.83
C PHE A 35 -2.73 1.95 3.04
N PRO A 36 -1.43 1.64 2.88
CA PRO A 36 -0.65 1.54 1.64
C PRO A 36 -0.71 0.19 0.92
N LEU A 37 -1.37 -0.82 1.47
CA LEU A 37 -1.43 -2.16 0.86
C LEU A 37 -2.41 -2.20 -0.31
N CYS A 38 -2.15 -3.08 -1.26
CA CYS A 38 -3.10 -3.38 -2.33
C CYS A 38 -4.21 -4.32 -1.81
N ASP A 39 -5.46 -3.92 -2.03
CA ASP A 39 -6.65 -4.70 -1.71
C ASP A 39 -7.43 -5.17 -2.95
N GLY A 40 -6.88 -4.93 -4.15
CA GLY A 40 -7.52 -5.25 -5.43
C GLY A 40 -8.32 -4.11 -6.07
N SER A 41 -8.45 -2.95 -5.41
CA SER A 41 -9.21 -1.80 -5.95
C SER A 41 -8.71 -1.28 -7.30
N HIS A 42 -7.46 -1.56 -7.66
CA HIS A 42 -6.89 -1.22 -8.97
C HIS A 42 -7.65 -1.86 -10.15
N ASN A 43 -8.33 -2.99 -9.95
CA ASN A 43 -9.09 -3.65 -11.01
C ASN A 43 -10.28 -2.80 -11.47
N ALA A 44 -11.06 -2.26 -10.52
CA ALA A 44 -12.18 -1.38 -10.84
C ALA A 44 -11.68 -0.07 -11.46
N TYR A 45 -10.63 0.52 -10.89
CA TYR A 45 -9.97 1.71 -11.42
C TYR A 45 -9.50 1.53 -12.88
N ASN A 46 -8.83 0.43 -13.18
CA ASN A 46 -8.37 0.11 -14.53
C ASN A 46 -9.56 -0.02 -15.51
N LYS A 47 -10.63 -0.70 -15.10
CA LYS A 47 -11.84 -0.86 -15.93
C LYS A 47 -12.52 0.47 -16.23
N GLU A 48 -12.58 1.38 -15.25
CA GLU A 48 -13.24 2.68 -15.40
C GLU A 48 -12.42 3.67 -16.24
N THR A 49 -11.09 3.68 -16.06
CA THR A 49 -10.20 4.71 -16.64
C THR A 49 -9.44 4.26 -17.88
N GLY A 50 -9.44 2.96 -18.20
CA GLY A 50 -8.57 2.39 -19.22
C GLY A 50 -7.10 2.26 -18.79
N SER A 51 -6.81 2.41 -17.50
CA SER A 51 -5.46 2.25 -16.94
C SER A 51 -5.04 0.78 -16.83
N HIS A 52 -3.74 0.55 -16.63
CA HIS A 52 -3.13 -0.78 -16.46
C HIS A 52 -2.23 -0.83 -15.22
N VAL A 53 -2.56 -0.08 -14.18
CA VAL A 53 -1.77 -0.06 -12.95
C VAL A 53 -2.00 -1.34 -12.14
N GLY A 54 -0.92 -1.82 -11.51
CA GLY A 54 -0.93 -2.97 -10.62
C GLY A 54 -0.03 -2.73 -9.40
N PRO A 55 -0.13 -3.59 -8.37
CA PRO A 55 0.66 -3.43 -7.16
C PRO A 55 2.16 -3.58 -7.40
N LEU A 56 2.97 -2.96 -6.54
CA LEU A 56 4.37 -3.34 -6.36
C LEU A 56 4.41 -4.48 -5.32
N VAL A 57 4.97 -5.64 -5.66
CA VAL A 57 5.04 -6.77 -4.72
C VAL A 57 6.43 -6.80 -4.09
N ILE A 58 6.51 -6.42 -2.81
CA ILE A 58 7.75 -6.52 -2.02
C ILE A 58 7.82 -7.93 -1.45
N SER A 59 8.95 -8.62 -1.66
CA SER A 59 9.18 -9.97 -1.12
C SER A 59 10.31 -9.92 -0.11
N ALA A 60 10.03 -10.21 1.16
CA ALA A 60 11.06 -10.26 2.20
C ALA A 60 11.85 -11.56 2.03
N GLN A 61 13.10 -11.45 1.56
CA GLN A 61 13.97 -12.61 1.47
C GLN A 61 14.40 -13.03 2.88
N PRO A 62 14.39 -14.33 3.21
CA PRO A 62 15.09 -14.83 4.38
C PRO A 62 16.54 -14.35 4.36
N LYS A 63 17.07 -13.96 5.50
CA LYS A 63 18.50 -13.70 5.63
C LYS A 63 19.20 -15.05 5.62
N GLU A 64 20.12 -15.22 4.68
CA GLU A 64 21.03 -16.38 4.61
C GLU A 64 21.77 -16.61 5.94
#